data_AF-A0A5N5WW16-F1
#
_entry.id   AF-A0A5N5WW16-F1
#
_cell.length_a   1.000
_cell.length_b   1.000
_cell.length_c   1.000
_cell.angle_alpha   90.00
_cell.angle_beta   90.00
_cell.angle_gamma   90.00
#
_symmetry.space_group_name_H-M   'P 1'
#
loop_
_entity.id
_entity.type
_entity.pdbx_description
1 polymer ?
#
loop_
_entity_poly.entity_id
_entity_poly.type
_entity_poly.pdbx_seq_one_letter_code
_entity_poly.pdbx_strand_id
1 'polypeptide(L)'
;MLVEISRSAIAPCIREILYEIPQSIDPRVEDWDYFGSHIYPPSEYEQDLEDLFWTFGGSEASYLAVFSYFRFLSSEQRKCQWKGRDREDLVASFPRFPNLRSVHVWFVDGIKSPFRWFTGRVLQDDPDGPGCAKDHLTKLATAMIAAKANGVKTHAFEMLGLYTRIDQGDSMLRSLVGKAFHHIRDLRIINSPTLLEFLTHVHMPSLRRFELGNCWLSIESLEEFVQCHRASLRVLHLEDVWMITERIDSDGVYLSMASAETIFGKLAGIWNYGILSEVSINRQPGGQYDVRKVF
;
A
#
# COMPACT_ATOMS: atom_id res chain seq x y z
N MET A 1 23.55 -6.25 2.42
CA MET A 1 22.69 -6.92 3.41
C MET A 1 21.87 -8.08 2.84
N LEU A 2 20.85 -7.87 1.99
CA LEU A 2 20.00 -8.99 1.50
C LEU A 2 20.80 -10.10 0.78
N VAL A 3 21.72 -9.71 -0.10
CA VAL A 3 22.61 -10.63 -0.83
C VAL A 3 23.55 -11.40 0.09
N GLU A 4 23.96 -10.80 1.20
CA GLU A 4 24.83 -11.47 2.19
C GLU A 4 24.03 -12.50 2.99
N ILE A 5 22.82 -12.12 3.42
CA ILE A 5 21.88 -13.02 4.11
C ILE A 5 21.55 -14.23 3.21
N SER A 6 21.29 -14.00 1.93
CA SER A 6 20.98 -15.06 0.97
C SER A 6 22.15 -16.02 0.66
N ARG A 7 23.38 -15.65 1.05
CA ARG A 7 24.59 -16.48 0.96
C ARG A 7 24.96 -17.15 2.28
N SER A 8 24.30 -16.79 3.37
CA SER A 8 24.64 -17.25 4.70
C SER A 8 23.91 -18.53 5.08
N ALA A 9 24.36 -19.15 6.19
CA ALA A 9 23.74 -20.36 6.73
C ALA A 9 22.28 -20.15 7.20
N ILE A 10 21.80 -18.91 7.36
CA ILE A 10 20.44 -18.64 7.82
C ILE A 10 19.43 -18.59 6.67
N ALA A 11 19.86 -18.59 5.40
CA ALA A 11 18.97 -18.49 4.24
C ALA A 11 17.85 -19.56 4.23
N PRO A 12 18.08 -20.83 4.62
CA PRO A 12 17.01 -21.81 4.74
C PRO A 12 15.98 -21.50 5.84
N CYS A 13 16.33 -20.68 6.83
CA CYS A 13 15.43 -20.30 7.92
C CYS A 13 14.53 -19.11 7.57
N ILE A 14 14.83 -18.37 6.49
CA ILE A 14 14.06 -17.21 6.05
C ILE A 14 12.71 -17.67 5.51
N ARG A 15 11.63 -17.20 6.13
CA ARG A 15 10.24 -17.48 5.74
C ARG A 15 9.50 -16.26 5.22
N GLU A 16 9.98 -15.08 5.56
CA GLU A 16 9.29 -13.82 5.30
C GLU A 16 10.33 -12.78 4.90
N ILE A 17 9.94 -11.93 3.95
CA ILE A 17 10.73 -10.77 3.55
C ILE A 17 9.85 -9.55 3.73
N LEU A 18 10.38 -8.57 4.46
CA LEU A 18 9.84 -7.23 4.52
C LEU A 18 10.67 -6.31 3.62
N TYR A 19 10.02 -5.71 2.63
CA TYR A 19 10.59 -4.71 1.75
C TYR A 19 9.98 -3.34 2.08
N GLU A 20 10.72 -2.56 2.87
CA GLU A 20 10.33 -1.20 3.24
C GLU A 20 10.76 -0.22 2.15
N ILE A 21 9.82 0.61 1.72
CA ILE A 21 10.00 1.61 0.68
C ILE A 21 9.68 2.97 1.28
N PRO A 22 10.65 3.89 1.40
CA PRO A 22 10.33 5.26 1.77
C PRO A 22 9.51 5.89 0.64
N GLN A 23 8.38 6.51 0.97
CA GLN A 23 7.58 7.23 -0.01
C GLN A 23 8.43 8.32 -0.70
N SER A 24 8.31 8.41 -2.02
CA SER A 24 9.14 9.30 -2.85
C SER A 24 8.78 10.76 -2.61
N ILE A 25 9.80 11.58 -2.39
CA ILE A 25 9.69 13.04 -2.28
C ILE A 25 9.92 13.64 -3.67
N ASP A 26 9.13 14.67 -4.03
CA ASP A 26 9.30 15.39 -5.29
C ASP A 26 10.76 15.84 -5.45
N PRO A 27 11.49 15.38 -6.49
CA PRO A 27 12.88 15.75 -6.70
C PRO A 27 13.07 17.26 -6.89
N ARG A 28 12.04 17.98 -7.34
CA ARG A 28 12.09 19.43 -7.56
C ARG A 28 12.17 20.22 -6.27
N VAL A 29 11.86 19.62 -5.12
CA VAL A 29 12.02 20.24 -3.78
C VAL A 29 13.47 20.65 -3.50
N GLU A 30 14.45 20.08 -4.20
CA GLU A 30 15.85 20.47 -4.05
C GLU A 30 16.16 21.87 -4.58
N ASP A 31 15.33 22.38 -5.50
CA ASP A 31 15.44 23.71 -6.06
C ASP A 31 14.72 24.71 -5.15
N TRP A 32 15.47 25.73 -4.70
CA TRP A 32 14.96 26.72 -3.77
C TRP A 32 13.80 27.53 -4.35
N ASP A 33 13.90 27.91 -5.63
CA ASP A 33 12.90 28.74 -6.27
C ASP A 33 11.61 27.94 -6.48
N TYR A 34 11.71 26.69 -6.94
CA TYR A 34 10.57 25.78 -7.06
C TYR A 34 9.92 25.53 -5.70
N PHE A 35 10.71 25.26 -4.66
CA PHE A 35 10.19 25.07 -3.31
C PHE A 35 9.38 26.30 -2.88
N GLY A 36 9.96 27.49 -2.98
CA GLY A 36 9.32 28.72 -2.53
C GLY A 36 8.18 29.24 -3.40
N SER A 37 7.96 28.67 -4.59
CA SER A 37 6.87 29.09 -5.48
C SER A 37 5.76 28.06 -5.66
N HIS A 38 6.04 26.77 -5.43
CA HIS A 38 5.10 25.69 -5.75
C HIS A 38 4.84 24.70 -4.61
N ILE A 39 5.77 24.56 -3.66
CA ILE A 39 5.65 23.59 -2.57
C ILE A 39 5.32 24.29 -1.25
N TYR A 40 6.04 25.37 -0.97
CA TYR A 40 5.81 26.16 0.22
C TYR A 40 6.00 27.66 0.01
N PRO A 41 5.02 28.37 -0.56
CA PRO A 41 5.08 29.82 -0.66
C PRO A 41 5.33 30.50 0.70
N PRO A 42 6.17 31.55 0.78
CA PRO A 42 6.38 32.29 2.03
C PRO A 42 5.08 32.77 2.69
N SER A 43 4.06 33.12 1.90
CA SER A 43 2.74 33.50 2.40
C SER A 43 2.02 32.35 3.12
N GLU A 44 2.16 31.12 2.64
CA GLU A 44 1.61 29.94 3.33
C GLU A 44 2.40 29.65 4.61
N TYR A 45 3.70 29.94 4.64
CA TYR A 45 4.49 29.83 5.86
C TYR A 45 4.07 30.84 6.92
N GLU A 46 3.84 32.08 6.54
CA GLU A 46 3.30 33.10 7.44
C GLU A 46 1.91 32.69 7.97
N GLN A 47 1.03 32.20 7.10
CA GLN A 47 -0.29 31.72 7.51
C GLN A 47 -0.21 30.52 8.46
N ASP A 48 0.57 29.51 8.12
CA ASP A 48 0.68 28.31 8.95
C ASP A 48 1.30 28.67 10.33
N LEU A 49 2.20 29.67 10.40
CA LEU A 49 2.75 30.20 11.66
C LEU A 49 1.66 30.82 12.54
N GLU A 50 0.77 31.62 11.97
CA GLU A 50 -0.37 32.22 12.68
C GLU A 50 -1.33 31.16 13.23
N ASP A 51 -1.56 30.08 12.47
CA ASP A 51 -2.45 28.97 12.82
C ASP A 51 -1.83 27.96 13.83
N LEU A 52 -0.62 28.24 14.34
CA LEU A 52 0.10 27.44 15.35
C LEU A 52 0.36 25.96 14.96
N PHE A 53 0.31 25.60 13.67
CA PHE A 53 0.59 24.23 13.19
C PHE A 53 1.98 23.68 13.57
N TRP A 54 2.87 24.54 14.07
CA TRP A 54 4.33 24.34 14.23
C TRP A 54 4.81 24.19 15.65
N THR A 55 3.93 24.36 16.63
CA THR A 55 4.32 24.39 18.04
C THR A 55 4.52 22.96 18.57
N PHE A 56 5.70 22.40 18.33
CA PHE A 56 6.10 21.10 18.86
C PHE A 56 7.15 21.27 19.95
N GLY A 57 6.75 21.13 21.22
CA GLY A 57 7.66 21.25 22.36
C GLY A 57 8.24 22.66 22.56
N GLY A 58 7.60 23.70 22.02
CA GLY A 58 7.99 25.09 22.21
C GLY A 58 9.09 25.62 21.29
N SER A 59 9.44 24.91 20.21
CA SER A 59 10.42 25.38 19.20
C SER A 59 9.82 25.37 17.80
N GLU A 60 9.83 26.53 17.15
CA GLU A 60 9.35 26.73 15.78
C GLU A 60 10.40 26.24 14.76
N ALA A 61 9.96 25.48 13.76
CA ALA A 61 10.81 25.11 12.63
C ALA A 61 10.90 26.30 11.65
N SER A 62 12.11 26.84 11.44
CA SER A 62 12.28 27.92 10.47
C SER A 62 12.01 27.43 9.04
N TYR A 63 11.53 28.33 8.18
CA TYR A 63 11.32 28.05 6.76
C TYR A 63 12.54 27.40 6.08
N LEU A 64 13.75 27.88 6.40
CA LEU A 64 15.00 27.31 5.90
C LEU A 64 15.27 25.90 6.45
N ALA A 65 14.88 25.60 7.69
CA ALA A 65 14.99 24.27 8.26
C ALA A 65 14.06 23.28 7.53
N VAL A 66 12.83 23.69 7.21
CA VAL A 66 11.88 22.90 6.40
C VAL A 66 12.50 22.58 5.04
N PHE A 67 12.95 23.60 4.30
CA PHE A 67 13.59 23.40 3.00
C PHE A 67 14.81 22.47 3.08
N SER A 68 15.73 22.75 4.01
CA SER A 68 16.99 21.99 4.14
C SER A 68 16.73 20.52 4.45
N TYR A 69 15.71 20.24 5.26
CA TYR A 69 15.31 18.89 5.61
C TYR A 69 14.82 18.11 4.38
N PHE A 70 13.85 18.65 3.63
CA PHE A 70 13.28 17.94 2.48
C PHE A 70 14.23 17.89 1.29
N ARG A 71 15.04 18.93 1.07
CA ARG A 71 16.15 18.89 0.09
C ARG A 71 17.13 17.76 0.40
N PHE A 72 17.52 17.61 1.67
CA PHE A 72 18.43 16.52 2.07
C PHE A 72 17.80 15.16 1.80
N LEU A 73 16.56 14.94 2.24
CA LEU A 73 15.87 13.65 2.03
C LEU A 73 15.69 13.31 0.54
N SER A 74 15.25 14.28 -0.27
CA SER A 74 15.08 14.10 -1.72
C SER A 74 16.41 13.72 -2.39
N SER A 75 17.51 14.36 -1.97
CA SER A 75 18.85 14.04 -2.48
C SER A 75 19.30 12.64 -2.14
N GLU A 76 19.08 12.20 -0.90
CA GLU A 76 19.40 10.83 -0.48
C GLU A 76 18.54 9.80 -1.23
N GLN A 77 17.24 10.04 -1.40
CA GLN A 77 16.36 9.16 -2.17
C GLN A 77 16.82 9.05 -3.63
N ARG A 78 17.14 10.18 -4.28
CA ARG A 78 17.62 10.19 -5.66
C ARG A 78 18.93 9.41 -5.82
N LYS A 79 19.89 9.57 -4.90
CA LYS A 79 21.14 8.81 -4.90
C LYS A 79 20.89 7.31 -4.77
N CYS A 80 19.92 6.90 -3.96
CA CYS A 80 19.55 5.49 -3.82
C CYS A 80 18.87 4.94 -5.08
N GLN A 81 17.92 5.69 -5.65
CA GLN A 81 17.22 5.32 -6.89
C GLN A 81 18.20 5.18 -8.06
N TRP A 82 19.14 6.12 -8.23
CA TRP A 82 20.16 6.09 -9.28
C TRP A 82 21.09 4.87 -9.18
N LYS A 83 21.34 4.36 -7.98
CA LYS A 83 22.16 3.15 -7.81
C LYS A 83 21.46 1.90 -8.35
N GLY A 84 20.13 1.87 -8.42
CA GLY A 84 19.34 0.86 -9.14
C GLY A 84 19.51 -0.60 -8.68
N ARG A 85 20.23 -0.87 -7.59
CA ARG A 85 20.66 -2.22 -7.20
C ARG A 85 19.55 -3.09 -6.64
N ASP A 86 18.46 -2.50 -6.17
CA ASP A 86 17.37 -3.21 -5.52
C ASP A 86 16.84 -4.36 -6.39
N ARG A 87 16.67 -4.13 -7.69
CA ARG A 87 16.17 -5.17 -8.59
C ARG A 87 17.11 -6.38 -8.65
N GLU A 88 18.39 -6.11 -8.87
CA GLU A 88 19.42 -7.13 -9.01
C GLU A 88 19.59 -7.92 -7.71
N ASP A 89 19.62 -7.21 -6.58
CA ASP A 89 19.75 -7.79 -5.25
C ASP A 89 18.55 -8.67 -4.90
N LEU A 90 17.32 -8.22 -5.19
CA LEU A 90 16.10 -9.00 -4.96
C LEU A 90 16.07 -10.25 -5.84
N VAL A 91 16.34 -10.11 -7.15
CA VAL A 91 16.34 -11.22 -8.11
C VAL A 91 17.42 -12.25 -7.79
N ALA A 92 18.60 -11.82 -7.34
CA ALA A 92 19.68 -12.72 -6.94
C ALA A 92 19.40 -13.43 -5.60
N SER A 93 18.63 -12.82 -4.71
CA SER A 93 18.46 -13.29 -3.33
C SER A 93 17.22 -14.16 -3.13
N PHE A 94 16.06 -13.78 -3.69
CA PHE A 94 14.79 -14.51 -3.49
C PHE A 94 14.87 -16.01 -3.81
N PRO A 95 15.50 -16.44 -4.93
CA PRO A 95 15.69 -17.86 -5.24
C PRO A 95 16.43 -18.67 -4.18
N ARG A 96 17.20 -18.01 -3.31
CA ARG A 96 18.06 -18.66 -2.30
C ARG A 96 17.38 -18.83 -0.95
N PHE A 97 16.13 -18.41 -0.83
CA PHE A 97 15.32 -18.60 0.38
C PHE A 97 14.32 -19.73 0.14
N PRO A 98 14.72 -21.01 0.29
CA PRO A 98 13.89 -22.16 -0.09
C PRO A 98 12.56 -22.24 0.67
N ASN A 99 12.49 -21.64 1.87
CA ASN A 99 11.32 -21.64 2.74
C ASN A 99 10.57 -20.30 2.76
N LEU A 100 10.85 -19.39 1.82
CA LEU A 100 10.12 -18.12 1.69
C LEU A 100 8.64 -18.39 1.40
N ARG A 101 7.77 -17.91 2.29
CA ARG A 101 6.31 -18.07 2.23
C ARG A 101 5.59 -16.75 2.09
N SER A 102 6.13 -15.66 2.64
CA SER A 102 5.46 -14.36 2.68
C SER A 102 6.36 -13.24 2.19
N VAL A 103 5.79 -12.31 1.44
CA VAL A 103 6.44 -11.06 1.04
C VAL A 103 5.56 -9.90 1.50
N HIS A 104 6.14 -9.01 2.28
CA HIS A 104 5.49 -7.82 2.82
C HIS A 104 6.14 -6.58 2.19
N VAL A 105 5.31 -5.64 1.76
CA VAL A 105 5.74 -4.41 1.11
C VAL A 105 5.15 -3.24 1.88
N TRP A 106 6.00 -2.46 2.53
CA TRP A 106 5.56 -1.36 3.38
C TRP A 106 6.06 -0.04 2.81
N PHE A 107 5.14 0.80 2.37
CA PHE A 107 5.41 2.18 2.03
C PHE A 107 5.36 3.00 3.31
N VAL A 108 6.52 3.52 3.72
CA VAL A 108 6.68 4.26 4.98
C VAL A 108 6.90 5.75 4.71
N ASP A 109 6.31 6.61 5.54
CA ASP A 109 6.76 7.99 5.59
C ASP A 109 8.20 8.01 6.13
N GLY A 110 9.18 8.28 5.26
CA GLY A 110 10.58 8.48 5.68
C GLY A 110 10.78 9.78 6.45
N ILE A 111 9.70 10.49 6.75
CA ILE A 111 9.66 11.85 7.27
C ILE A 111 9.56 11.80 8.80
N LYS A 112 10.58 12.35 9.44
CA LYS A 112 10.73 12.38 10.89
C LYS A 112 10.01 13.59 11.48
N SER A 113 9.57 13.44 12.72
CA SER A 113 9.18 14.58 13.55
C SER A 113 10.32 15.62 13.61
N PRO A 114 10.03 16.94 13.58
CA PRO A 114 8.70 17.56 13.59
C PRO A 114 8.05 17.74 12.19
N PHE A 115 8.68 17.32 11.10
CA PHE A 115 8.26 17.70 9.74
C PHE A 115 7.11 16.86 9.15
N ARG A 116 6.50 15.97 9.93
CA ARG A 116 5.44 15.05 9.45
C ARG A 116 4.19 15.74 8.96
N TRP A 117 3.84 16.90 9.51
CA TRP A 117 2.66 17.66 9.09
C TRP A 117 2.80 18.15 7.62
N PHE A 118 4.01 18.20 7.06
CA PHE A 118 4.27 18.66 5.69
C PHE A 118 4.25 17.56 4.62
N THR A 119 4.10 16.30 5.02
CA THR A 119 4.21 15.13 4.12
C THR A 119 3.32 15.28 2.87
N GLY A 120 2.07 15.72 3.04
CA GLY A 120 1.11 15.88 1.96
C GLY A 120 1.51 16.89 0.87
N ARG A 121 2.46 17.79 1.13
CA ARG A 121 2.92 18.80 0.15
C ARG A 121 4.17 18.38 -0.62
N VAL A 122 4.94 17.42 -0.12
CA VAL A 122 6.24 17.03 -0.69
C VAL A 122 6.26 15.65 -1.32
N LEU A 123 5.31 14.79 -0.98
CA LEU A 123 5.26 13.44 -1.51
C LEU A 123 4.84 13.46 -2.99
N GLN A 124 5.54 12.68 -3.79
CA GLN A 124 5.31 12.57 -5.23
C GLN A 124 4.13 11.64 -5.50
N ASP A 125 3.14 12.14 -6.26
CA ASP A 125 2.00 11.35 -6.77
C ASP A 125 2.16 10.98 -8.26
N ASP A 126 3.38 11.05 -8.80
CA ASP A 126 3.67 10.67 -10.18
C ASP A 126 3.66 9.13 -10.32
N PRO A 127 2.68 8.54 -11.03
CA PRO A 127 2.56 7.10 -11.18
C PRO A 127 3.64 6.47 -12.07
N ASP A 128 4.32 7.26 -12.89
CA ASP A 128 5.33 6.80 -13.85
C ASP A 128 6.75 7.28 -13.52
N GLY A 129 6.91 8.05 -12.44
CA GLY A 129 8.21 8.52 -11.96
C GLY A 129 9.14 7.40 -11.47
N PRO A 130 10.47 7.61 -11.46
CA PRO A 130 11.40 6.65 -10.87
C PRO A 130 11.16 6.49 -9.36
N GLY A 131 11.21 5.24 -8.87
CA GLY A 131 10.88 4.94 -7.46
C GLY A 131 9.39 5.09 -7.14
N CYS A 132 8.51 5.09 -8.15
CA CYS A 132 7.08 5.00 -7.94
C CYS A 132 6.66 3.58 -7.53
N ALA A 133 5.41 3.44 -7.11
CA ALA A 133 4.80 2.18 -6.74
C ALA A 133 4.93 1.09 -7.81
N LYS A 134 4.76 1.48 -9.08
CA LYS A 134 4.88 0.60 -10.24
C LYS A 134 6.29 0.04 -10.41
N ASP A 135 7.32 0.84 -10.18
CA ASP A 135 8.71 0.39 -10.23
C ASP A 135 8.99 -0.65 -9.13
N HIS A 136 8.56 -0.38 -7.89
CA HIS A 136 8.74 -1.33 -6.79
C HIS A 136 7.95 -2.64 -6.97
N LEU A 137 6.71 -2.57 -7.45
CA LEU A 137 5.93 -3.75 -7.82
C LEU A 137 6.60 -4.54 -8.95
N THR A 138 7.16 -3.87 -9.96
CA THR A 138 7.89 -4.52 -11.05
C THR A 138 9.12 -5.27 -10.53
N LYS A 139 9.90 -4.64 -9.65
CA LYS A 139 11.09 -5.23 -9.01
C LYS A 139 10.73 -6.49 -8.23
N LEU A 140 9.73 -6.39 -7.35
CA LEU A 140 9.27 -7.52 -6.52
C LEU A 140 8.66 -8.64 -7.35
N ALA A 141 7.78 -8.33 -8.30
CA ALA A 141 7.16 -9.33 -9.15
C ALA A 141 8.23 -10.08 -9.96
N THR A 142 9.24 -9.38 -10.48
CA THR A 142 10.39 -10.00 -11.16
C THR A 142 11.15 -10.94 -10.23
N ALA A 143 11.43 -10.53 -9.00
CA ALA A 143 12.14 -11.36 -8.02
C ALA A 143 11.34 -12.60 -7.61
N MET A 144 10.02 -12.47 -7.41
CA MET A 144 9.12 -13.60 -7.13
C MET A 144 9.05 -14.58 -8.29
N ILE A 145 9.03 -14.10 -9.54
CA ILE A 145 9.08 -14.96 -10.74
C ILE A 145 10.41 -15.72 -10.79
N ALA A 146 11.53 -15.05 -10.52
CA ALA A 146 12.84 -15.70 -10.46
C ALA A 146 12.89 -16.77 -9.34
N ALA A 147 12.32 -16.48 -8.18
CA ALA A 147 12.20 -17.43 -7.07
C ALA A 147 11.40 -18.66 -7.47
N LYS A 148 10.25 -18.45 -8.13
CA LYS A 148 9.38 -19.51 -8.66
C LYS A 148 10.10 -20.40 -9.65
N ALA A 149 10.91 -19.82 -10.55
CA ALA A 149 11.71 -20.59 -11.50
C ALA A 149 12.74 -21.51 -10.81
N ASN A 150 13.12 -21.21 -9.56
CA ASN A 150 14.02 -22.00 -8.73
C ASN A 150 13.28 -22.85 -7.68
N GLY A 151 11.96 -23.04 -7.83
CA GLY A 151 11.16 -23.90 -6.95
C GLY A 151 10.68 -23.25 -5.66
N VAL A 152 10.98 -21.97 -5.42
CA VAL A 152 10.50 -21.23 -4.24
C VAL A 152 9.08 -20.72 -4.49
N LYS A 153 8.14 -21.04 -3.61
CA LYS A 153 6.73 -20.67 -3.75
C LYS A 153 6.28 -19.76 -2.60
N THR A 154 6.05 -18.49 -2.93
CA THR A 154 5.38 -17.54 -2.03
C THR A 154 3.88 -17.82 -2.02
N HIS A 155 3.27 -17.78 -0.83
CA HIS A 155 1.85 -18.04 -0.60
C HIS A 155 1.10 -16.85 -0.02
N ALA A 156 1.80 -15.93 0.66
CA ALA A 156 1.21 -14.72 1.20
C ALA A 156 1.87 -13.47 0.62
N PHE A 157 1.06 -12.47 0.32
CA PHE A 157 1.53 -11.15 -0.08
C PHE A 157 0.77 -10.08 0.68
N GLU A 158 1.50 -9.11 1.22
CA GLU A 158 0.93 -7.98 1.94
C GLU A 158 1.50 -6.67 1.39
N MET A 159 0.61 -5.70 1.16
CA MET A 159 0.98 -4.33 0.83
C MET A 159 0.34 -3.36 1.81
N LEU A 160 1.16 -2.45 2.33
CA LEU A 160 0.76 -1.43 3.30
C LEU A 160 1.18 -0.03 2.83
N GLY A 161 0.26 0.93 2.91
CA GLY A 161 0.58 2.37 2.82
C GLY A 161 0.76 2.93 1.41
N LEU A 162 0.23 2.26 0.38
CA LEU A 162 0.35 2.74 -1.00
C LEU A 162 -0.83 3.64 -1.40
N TYR A 163 -0.58 4.93 -1.52
CA TYR A 163 -1.61 5.91 -1.92
C TYR A 163 -1.54 6.31 -3.40
N THR A 164 -0.41 6.11 -4.06
CA THR A 164 -0.24 6.44 -5.48
C THR A 164 -1.15 5.56 -6.34
N ARG A 165 -1.75 6.16 -7.37
CA ARG A 165 -2.55 5.40 -8.34
C ARG A 165 -1.64 4.58 -9.23
N ILE A 166 -2.03 3.33 -9.48
CA ILE A 166 -1.40 2.50 -10.51
C ILE A 166 -2.33 2.53 -11.72
N ASP A 167 -1.77 2.80 -12.89
CA ASP A 167 -2.55 2.75 -14.13
C ASP A 167 -3.17 1.35 -14.33
N GLN A 168 -4.50 1.31 -14.29
CA GLN A 168 -5.28 0.09 -14.52
C GLN A 168 -5.09 -0.43 -15.97
N GLY A 169 -4.74 0.46 -16.90
CA GLY A 169 -4.47 0.17 -18.29
C GLY A 169 -3.17 -0.60 -18.53
N ASP A 170 -2.23 -0.61 -17.58
CA ASP A 170 -0.91 -1.21 -17.73
C ASP A 170 -0.98 -2.75 -17.82
N SER A 171 -1.19 -3.25 -19.04
CA SER A 171 -1.29 -4.68 -19.35
C SER A 171 0.02 -5.43 -19.08
N MET A 172 1.17 -4.74 -19.21
CA MET A 172 2.48 -5.34 -18.96
C MET A 172 2.69 -5.58 -17.46
N LEU A 173 2.40 -4.59 -16.63
CA LEU A 173 2.47 -4.73 -15.17
C LEU A 173 1.47 -5.78 -14.68
N ARG A 174 0.21 -5.76 -15.16
CA ARG A 174 -0.80 -6.77 -14.81
C ARG A 174 -0.33 -8.20 -15.14
N SER A 175 0.23 -8.40 -16.34
CA SER A 175 0.77 -9.71 -16.74
C SER A 175 1.92 -10.16 -15.84
N LEU A 176 2.82 -9.24 -15.49
CA LEU A 176 3.95 -9.51 -14.62
C LEU A 176 3.50 -9.88 -13.20
N VAL A 177 2.63 -9.06 -12.60
CA VAL A 177 2.08 -9.32 -11.26
C VAL A 177 1.27 -10.63 -11.26
N GLY A 178 0.48 -10.92 -12.30
CA GLY A 178 -0.25 -12.18 -12.41
C GLY A 178 0.66 -13.42 -12.42
N LYS A 179 1.82 -13.34 -13.09
CA LYS A 179 2.83 -14.42 -13.06
C LYS A 179 3.43 -14.60 -11.67
N ALA A 180 3.72 -13.49 -10.98
CA ALA A 180 4.26 -13.50 -9.63
C ALA A 180 3.24 -14.02 -8.61
N PHE A 181 1.98 -13.61 -8.73
CA PHE A 181 0.92 -13.90 -7.76
C PHE A 181 0.20 -15.23 -8.02
N HIS A 182 0.64 -16.00 -9.02
CA HIS A 182 0.03 -17.26 -9.41
C HIS A 182 -0.17 -18.27 -8.26
N HIS A 183 0.71 -18.25 -7.24
CA HIS A 183 0.65 -19.14 -6.06
C HIS A 183 0.20 -18.45 -4.76
N ILE A 184 -0.12 -17.16 -4.82
CA ILE A 184 -0.59 -16.40 -3.67
C ILE A 184 -1.99 -16.88 -3.30
N ARG A 185 -2.13 -17.28 -2.04
CA ARG A 185 -3.36 -17.74 -1.40
C ARG A 185 -3.93 -16.69 -0.48
N ASP A 186 -3.07 -15.94 0.20
CA ASP A 186 -3.43 -14.91 1.16
C ASP A 186 -2.93 -13.56 0.63
N LEU A 187 -3.85 -12.67 0.32
CA LEU A 187 -3.55 -11.31 -0.14
C LEU A 187 -4.09 -10.31 0.87
N ARG A 188 -3.23 -9.45 1.38
CA ARG A 188 -3.59 -8.40 2.34
C ARG A 188 -3.23 -7.03 1.77
N ILE A 189 -4.21 -6.15 1.69
CA ILE A 189 -4.05 -4.78 1.18
C ILE A 189 -4.53 -3.85 2.29
N ILE A 190 -3.59 -3.16 2.92
CA ILE A 190 -3.85 -2.32 4.07
C ILE A 190 -3.48 -0.89 3.70
N ASN A 191 -4.37 0.05 3.99
CA ASN A 191 -4.12 1.47 3.80
C ASN A 191 -3.63 1.79 2.38
N SER A 192 -4.24 1.13 1.38
CA SER A 192 -3.84 1.21 -0.03
C SER A 192 -5.07 1.20 -0.95
N PRO A 193 -5.94 2.23 -0.89
CA PRO A 193 -7.26 2.21 -1.53
C PRO A 193 -7.21 2.06 -3.05
N THR A 194 -6.14 2.52 -3.71
CA THR A 194 -6.00 2.52 -5.17
C THR A 194 -5.67 1.16 -5.77
N LEU A 195 -5.26 0.18 -4.94
CA LEU A 195 -4.80 -1.11 -5.43
C LEU A 195 -5.91 -2.08 -5.80
N LEU A 196 -7.09 -1.93 -5.20
CA LEU A 196 -8.18 -2.88 -5.39
C LEU A 196 -8.55 -2.98 -6.88
N GLU A 197 -8.74 -1.85 -7.54
CA GLU A 197 -9.10 -1.75 -8.96
C GLU A 197 -8.03 -2.35 -9.88
N PHE A 198 -6.76 -2.11 -9.57
CA PHE A 198 -5.65 -2.74 -10.29
C PHE A 198 -5.67 -4.27 -10.12
N LEU A 199 -5.83 -4.76 -8.89
CA LEU A 199 -5.81 -6.18 -8.55
C LEU A 199 -7.04 -6.96 -9.05
N THR A 200 -8.18 -6.30 -9.25
CA THR A 200 -9.36 -6.87 -9.92
C THR A 200 -8.98 -7.52 -11.25
N HIS A 201 -8.06 -6.89 -11.99
CA HIS A 201 -7.65 -7.32 -13.33
C HIS A 201 -6.42 -8.23 -13.35
N VAL A 202 -5.84 -8.56 -12.19
CA VAL A 202 -4.65 -9.41 -12.09
C VAL A 202 -5.07 -10.86 -11.90
N HIS A 203 -4.67 -11.76 -12.81
CA HIS A 203 -5.03 -13.17 -12.70
C HIS A 203 -4.35 -13.87 -11.50
N MET A 204 -5.13 -14.28 -10.49
CA MET A 204 -4.65 -14.91 -9.24
C MET A 204 -5.38 -16.25 -8.96
N PRO A 205 -5.06 -17.34 -9.67
CA PRO A 205 -5.83 -18.59 -9.63
C PRO A 205 -5.76 -19.33 -8.28
N SER A 206 -4.79 -19.00 -7.43
CA SER A 206 -4.64 -19.61 -6.09
C SER A 206 -5.24 -18.78 -4.97
N LEU A 207 -5.77 -17.58 -5.25
CA LEU A 207 -6.22 -16.64 -4.23
C LEU A 207 -7.40 -17.25 -3.45
N ARG A 208 -7.24 -17.44 -2.14
CA ARG A 208 -8.23 -18.04 -1.24
C ARG A 208 -8.77 -17.04 -0.23
N ARG A 209 -7.90 -16.21 0.33
CA ARG A 209 -8.22 -15.20 1.34
C ARG A 209 -7.79 -13.83 0.85
N PHE A 210 -8.72 -12.90 0.89
CA PHE A 210 -8.46 -11.49 0.65
C PHE A 210 -8.78 -10.69 1.91
N GLU A 211 -7.86 -9.83 2.30
CA GLU A 211 -8.02 -8.88 3.39
C GLU A 211 -7.80 -7.47 2.87
N LEU A 212 -8.78 -6.61 3.15
CA LEU A 212 -8.73 -5.18 2.86
C LEU A 212 -8.88 -4.43 4.18
N GLY A 213 -8.03 -3.44 4.43
CA GLY A 213 -8.19 -2.66 5.65
C GLY A 213 -7.62 -1.26 5.64
N ASN A 214 -7.99 -0.48 6.67
CA ASN A 214 -7.58 0.91 6.85
C ASN A 214 -7.82 1.79 5.61
N CYS A 215 -8.96 1.64 4.93
CA CYS A 215 -9.23 2.38 3.70
C CYS A 215 -10.71 2.66 3.49
N TRP A 216 -10.99 3.64 2.62
CA TRP A 216 -12.33 3.86 2.08
C TRP A 216 -12.77 2.66 1.23
N LEU A 217 -13.96 2.15 1.51
CA LEU A 217 -14.53 1.01 0.81
C LEU A 217 -15.42 1.48 -0.35
N SER A 218 -15.02 1.11 -1.57
CA SER A 218 -15.91 1.10 -2.73
C SER A 218 -16.58 -0.27 -2.83
N ILE A 219 -17.92 -0.31 -2.66
CA ILE A 219 -18.70 -1.56 -2.79
C ILE A 219 -18.57 -2.11 -4.20
N GLU A 220 -18.69 -1.24 -5.22
CA GLU A 220 -18.63 -1.64 -6.63
C GLU A 220 -17.29 -2.28 -6.98
N SER A 221 -16.18 -1.65 -6.56
CA SER A 221 -14.83 -2.17 -6.82
C SER A 221 -14.59 -3.50 -6.09
N LEU A 222 -15.12 -3.66 -4.88
CA LEU A 222 -15.01 -4.91 -4.13
C LEU A 222 -15.88 -6.02 -4.73
N GLU A 223 -17.10 -5.71 -5.17
CA GLU A 223 -18.00 -6.61 -5.90
C GLU A 223 -17.32 -7.13 -7.17
N GLU A 224 -16.77 -6.22 -7.97
CA GLU A 224 -16.04 -6.57 -9.20
C GLU A 224 -14.84 -7.47 -8.90
N PHE A 225 -14.03 -7.13 -7.88
CA PHE A 225 -12.91 -7.96 -7.44
C PHE A 225 -13.36 -9.38 -7.09
N VAL A 226 -14.42 -9.53 -6.28
CA VAL A 226 -14.93 -10.85 -5.87
C VAL A 226 -15.42 -11.65 -7.08
N GLN A 227 -16.09 -11.01 -8.04
CA GLN A 227 -16.55 -11.66 -9.26
C GLN A 227 -15.39 -12.13 -10.14
N CYS A 228 -14.39 -11.29 -10.35
CA CYS A 228 -13.20 -11.63 -11.13
C CYS A 228 -12.44 -12.82 -10.53
N HIS A 229 -12.44 -12.96 -9.21
CA HIS A 229 -11.73 -14.02 -8.48
C HIS A 229 -12.64 -15.16 -7.98
N ARG A 230 -13.88 -15.26 -8.50
CA ARG A 230 -14.91 -16.21 -8.01
C ARG A 230 -14.50 -17.67 -7.99
N ALA A 231 -13.63 -18.07 -8.92
CA ALA A 231 -13.17 -19.46 -9.05
C ALA A 231 -12.39 -19.92 -7.81
N SER A 232 -11.60 -19.03 -7.21
CA SER A 232 -10.65 -19.37 -6.16
C SER A 232 -10.98 -18.73 -4.81
N LEU A 233 -11.44 -17.48 -4.79
CA LEU A 233 -11.64 -16.69 -3.56
C LEU A 233 -12.73 -17.30 -2.68
N ARG A 234 -12.45 -17.46 -1.37
CA ARG A 234 -13.38 -18.07 -0.41
C ARG A 234 -13.57 -17.27 0.86
N VAL A 235 -12.53 -16.56 1.30
CA VAL A 235 -12.56 -15.78 2.53
C VAL A 235 -12.33 -14.31 2.21
N LEU A 236 -13.24 -13.47 2.67
CA LEU A 236 -13.10 -12.02 2.65
C LEU A 236 -13.04 -11.50 4.09
N HIS A 237 -12.05 -10.66 4.35
CA HIS A 237 -11.91 -9.97 5.62
C HIS A 237 -11.76 -8.47 5.40
N LEU A 238 -12.54 -7.69 6.15
CA LEU A 238 -12.47 -6.23 6.14
C LEU A 238 -12.04 -5.75 7.53
N GLU A 239 -10.98 -4.96 7.61
CA GLU A 239 -10.43 -4.45 8.87
C GLU A 239 -10.42 -2.92 8.87
N ASP A 240 -11.13 -2.27 9.78
CA ASP A 240 -11.12 -0.80 9.91
C ASP A 240 -11.40 -0.08 8.57
N VAL A 241 -12.37 -0.61 7.81
CA VAL A 241 -12.79 -0.03 6.54
C VAL A 241 -13.85 1.05 6.77
N TRP A 242 -13.76 2.12 5.96
CA TRP A 242 -14.63 3.28 6.09
C TRP A 242 -15.61 3.37 4.93
N MET A 243 -16.89 3.60 5.23
CA MET A 243 -17.92 3.83 4.23
C MET A 243 -18.83 4.96 4.71
N ILE A 244 -19.06 5.95 3.85
CA ILE A 244 -20.02 7.02 4.14
C ILE A 244 -21.43 6.50 3.85
N THR A 245 -22.33 6.72 4.80
CA THR A 245 -23.77 6.55 4.59
C THR A 245 -24.44 7.90 4.56
N GLU A 246 -25.22 8.10 3.51
CA GLU A 246 -26.09 9.26 3.34
C GLU A 246 -27.50 8.91 3.79
N ARG A 247 -28.09 9.78 4.61
CA ARG A 247 -29.51 9.73 4.95
C ARG A 247 -30.14 11.08 4.62
N ILE A 248 -31.19 11.03 3.80
CA ILE A 248 -31.94 12.21 3.37
C ILE A 248 -33.26 12.22 4.13
N ASP A 249 -33.43 13.19 5.02
CA ASP A 249 -34.66 13.43 5.77
C ASP A 249 -35.23 14.81 5.37
N SER A 250 -36.43 15.16 5.87
CA SER A 250 -37.06 16.48 5.60
C SER A 250 -36.20 17.67 6.00
N ASP A 251 -35.28 17.45 6.94
CA ASP A 251 -34.47 18.48 7.59
C ASP A 251 -33.06 18.61 6.97
N GLY A 252 -32.73 17.78 5.98
CA GLY A 252 -31.48 17.87 5.22
C GLY A 252 -30.80 16.52 4.93
N VAL A 253 -29.53 16.61 4.53
CA VAL A 253 -28.65 15.46 4.24
C VAL A 253 -27.73 15.23 5.43
N TYR A 254 -27.78 14.03 6.01
CA TYR A 254 -26.92 13.61 7.10
C TYR A 254 -25.91 12.57 6.59
N LEU A 255 -24.63 12.87 6.81
CA LEU A 255 -23.52 11.97 6.52
C LEU A 255 -23.03 11.34 7.82
N SER A 256 -22.91 10.03 7.84
CA SER A 256 -22.33 9.28 8.97
C SER A 256 -21.42 8.17 8.46
N MET A 257 -20.55 7.69 9.35
CA MET A 257 -19.75 6.50 9.11
C MET A 257 -20.63 5.26 9.31
N ALA A 258 -20.57 4.33 8.36
CA ALA A 258 -21.33 3.09 8.44
C ALA A 258 -20.79 2.18 9.56
N SER A 259 -21.70 1.54 10.30
CA SER A 259 -21.34 0.46 11.23
C SER A 259 -20.91 -0.80 10.49
N ALA A 260 -20.26 -1.73 11.19
CA ALA A 260 -19.90 -3.04 10.63
C ALA A 260 -21.13 -3.80 10.09
N GLU A 261 -22.27 -3.77 10.80
CA GLU A 261 -23.51 -4.38 10.33
C GLU A 261 -24.09 -3.67 9.10
N THR A 262 -23.92 -2.36 9.00
CA THR A 262 -24.39 -1.59 7.84
C THR A 262 -23.54 -1.90 6.61
N ILE A 263 -22.21 -1.95 6.76
CA ILE A 263 -21.28 -2.40 5.72
C ILE A 263 -21.66 -3.82 5.29
N PHE A 264 -21.87 -4.70 6.26
CA PHE A 264 -22.30 -6.06 5.97
C PHE A 264 -23.64 -6.07 5.20
N GLY A 265 -24.67 -5.38 5.65
CA GLY A 265 -25.96 -5.32 4.96
C GLY A 265 -25.82 -4.86 3.49
N LYS A 266 -24.97 -3.87 3.21
CA LYS A 266 -24.75 -3.38 1.85
C LYS A 266 -23.97 -4.35 0.96
N LEU A 267 -23.11 -5.19 1.54
CA LEU A 267 -22.36 -6.21 0.80
C LEU A 267 -23.19 -7.49 0.55
N ALA A 268 -24.51 -7.47 0.82
CA ALA A 268 -25.39 -8.60 0.59
C ALA A 268 -25.32 -9.17 -0.83
N GLY A 269 -25.13 -8.30 -1.83
CA GLY A 269 -24.90 -8.69 -3.22
C GLY A 269 -23.75 -9.69 -3.34
N ILE A 270 -22.59 -9.38 -2.75
CA ILE A 270 -21.34 -10.16 -2.85
C ILE A 270 -21.51 -11.62 -2.44
N TRP A 271 -22.13 -11.92 -1.30
CA TRP A 271 -22.25 -13.31 -0.85
C TRP A 271 -23.50 -14.02 -1.35
N ASN A 272 -24.53 -13.30 -1.82
CA ASN A 272 -25.67 -13.95 -2.48
C ASN A 272 -25.25 -14.70 -3.76
N TYR A 273 -24.08 -14.37 -4.33
CA TYR A 273 -23.49 -15.11 -5.44
C TYR A 273 -22.96 -16.50 -5.08
N GLY A 274 -22.89 -16.88 -3.80
CA GLY A 274 -22.37 -18.18 -3.36
C GLY A 274 -20.87 -18.37 -3.61
N ILE A 275 -20.12 -17.28 -3.77
CA ILE A 275 -18.68 -17.30 -4.05
C ILE A 275 -17.86 -17.53 -2.78
N LEU A 276 -18.22 -16.83 -1.70
CA LEU A 276 -17.48 -16.80 -0.44
C LEU A 276 -18.04 -17.86 0.52
N SER A 277 -17.15 -18.54 1.23
CA SER A 277 -17.49 -19.40 2.36
C SER A 277 -17.42 -18.66 3.69
N GLU A 278 -16.71 -17.53 3.75
CA GLU A 278 -16.57 -16.73 4.98
C GLU A 278 -16.41 -15.24 4.65
N VAL A 279 -17.16 -14.42 5.41
CA VAL A 279 -16.99 -12.96 5.47
C VAL A 279 -16.83 -12.55 6.92
N SER A 280 -15.86 -11.68 7.19
CA SER A 280 -15.62 -11.13 8.52
C SER A 280 -15.27 -9.65 8.46
N ILE A 281 -15.70 -8.89 9.48
CA ILE A 281 -15.44 -7.46 9.62
C ILE A 281 -14.92 -7.20 11.03
N ASN A 282 -13.82 -6.45 11.14
CA ASN A 282 -13.13 -5.99 12.35
C ASN A 282 -12.82 -7.08 13.37
N ARG A 283 -11.54 -7.42 13.52
CA ARG A 283 -11.08 -8.32 14.59
C ARG A 283 -11.17 -7.64 15.95
N GLN A 284 -11.75 -8.36 16.90
CA GLN A 284 -11.79 -7.99 18.31
C GLN A 284 -10.70 -8.75 19.12
N PRO A 285 -10.29 -8.20 20.27
CA PRO A 285 -9.41 -8.91 21.20
C PRO A 285 -9.95 -10.31 21.53
N GLY A 286 -9.06 -11.32 21.53
CA GLY A 286 -9.45 -12.72 21.76
C GLY A 286 -9.96 -13.46 20.52
N GLY A 287 -9.87 -12.87 19.32
CA GLY A 287 -10.16 -13.55 18.05
C GLY A 287 -11.63 -13.57 17.65
N GLN A 288 -12.47 -12.78 18.34
CA GLN A 288 -13.83 -12.50 17.93
C GLN A 288 -13.84 -11.47 16.78
N TYR A 289 -15.00 -11.28 16.14
CA TYR A 289 -15.19 -10.30 15.08
C TYR A 289 -16.48 -9.53 15.33
N ASP A 290 -16.54 -8.26 14.95
CA ASP A 290 -17.79 -7.47 15.00
C ASP A 290 -18.88 -8.16 14.17
N VAL A 291 -18.48 -8.62 12.99
CA VAL A 291 -19.34 -9.40 12.10
C VAL A 291 -18.54 -10.60 11.62
N ARG A 292 -19.16 -11.79 11.70
CA ARG A 292 -18.65 -13.00 11.07
C ARG A 292 -19.82 -13.82 10.52
N LYS A 293 -19.76 -14.16 9.25
CA LYS A 293 -20.70 -15.09 8.61
C LYS A 293 -19.94 -16.17 7.86
N VAL A 294 -20.32 -17.42 8.13
CA VAL A 294 -19.89 -18.62 7.42
C VAL A 294 -21.09 -19.12 6.61
N PHE A 295 -20.86 -19.46 5.34
CA PHE A 295 -21.89 -19.86 4.37
C PHE A 295 -21.83 -21.35 4.04
#